data_AF-A0A0Q4DLE4-F1
#
_entry.id   AF-A0A0Q4DLE4-F1
#
_cell.length_a   1.000
_cell.length_b   1.000
_cell.length_c   1.000
_cell.angle_alpha   90.00
_cell.angle_beta   90.00
_cell.angle_gamma   90.00
#
_symmetry.space_group_name_H-M   'P 1'
#
loop_
_entity.id
_entity.type
_entity.pdbx_description
1 polymer ?
#
loop_
_entity_poly.entity_id
_entity_poly.type
_entity_poly.pdbx_seq_one_letter_code
_entity_poly.pdbx_strand_id
1 'polypeptide(L)'
;MIVNIELENAEDFVFIKQLLERIKGVKSVSVKEEEEFYEDGMPKHVIDKLADYADRLEEKDMVSEEEFFKYIDDEICRLNSQK
;
A
#
# COMPACT_ATOMS: atom_id res chain seq x y z
N MET A 1 11.92 25.53 5.76
CA MET A 1 13.20 24.79 5.69
C MET A 1 12.97 23.49 6.43
N ILE A 2 13.15 22.35 5.75
CA ILE A 2 12.98 21.02 6.34
C ILE A 2 14.38 20.47 6.57
N VAL A 3 14.64 19.96 7.78
CA VAL A 3 15.91 19.30 8.14
C VAL A 3 15.57 17.85 8.44
N ASN A 4 16.10 16.94 7.64
CA ASN A 4 15.99 15.51 7.86
C ASN A 4 17.18 15.04 8.68
N ILE A 5 16.92 14.21 9.69
CA ILE A 5 17.95 13.57 10.51
C ILE A 5 17.86 12.07 10.20
N GLU A 6 18.90 11.53 9.57
CA GLU A 6 19.02 10.10 9.31
C GLU A 6 19.79 9.45 10.47
N LEU A 7 19.31 8.30 10.93
CA LEU A 7 19.95 7.50 11.97
C LEU A 7 20.53 6.24 11.33
N GLU A 8 21.82 6.00 11.52
CA GLU A 8 22.48 4.77 11.05
C GLU A 8 22.08 3.54 11.87
N ASN A 9 21.67 3.74 13.12
CA ASN A 9 21.21 2.67 14.02
C ASN A 9 19.81 3.00 14.59
N ALA A 10 18.87 2.08 14.41
CA ALA A 10 17.50 2.21 14.90
C ALA A 10 17.41 2.22 16.44
N GLU A 11 18.37 1.60 17.14
CA GLU A 11 18.39 1.55 18.60
C GLU A 11 18.57 2.95 19.23
N ASP A 12 19.27 3.84 18.53
CA ASP A 12 19.52 5.21 18.97
C ASP A 12 18.28 6.11 18.86
N PHE A 13 17.23 5.66 18.15
CA PHE A 13 16.01 6.42 17.94
C PHE A 13 15.36 6.85 19.26
N VAL A 14 15.29 5.94 20.24
CA VAL A 14 14.65 6.21 21.53
C VAL A 14 15.39 7.32 22.27
N PHE A 15 16.72 7.26 22.29
CA PHE A 15 17.57 8.24 22.94
C PHE A 15 17.51 9.61 22.26
N ILE A 16 17.63 9.64 20.93
CA ILE A 16 17.62 10.87 20.14
C ILE A 16 16.25 11.55 20.21
N LYS A 17 15.15 10.77 20.15
CA LYS A 17 13.79 11.29 20.34
C LYS A 17 13.64 12.01 21.68
N GLN A 18 14.11 11.41 22.78
CA GLN A 18 14.05 12.03 24.10
C GLN A 18 14.88 13.32 24.19
N LEU A 19 16.01 13.41 23.50
CA LEU A 19 16.80 14.65 23.44
C LEU A 19 16.06 15.75 22.68
N LEU A 20 15.46 15.42 21.54
CA LEU A 20 14.72 16.38 20.72
C LEU A 20 13.46 16.90 21.41
N GLU A 21 12.73 16.04 22.12
CA GLU A 21 11.53 16.42 22.88
C GLU A 21 11.82 17.39 24.03
N ARG A 22 13.06 17.46 24.53
CA ARG A 22 13.48 18.43 25.55
C ARG A 22 13.67 19.85 25.00
N ILE A 23 13.74 20.02 23.68
CA ILE A 23 13.89 21.33 23.04
C ILE A 23 12.51 21.97 22.91
N LYS A 24 12.32 23.13 23.55
CA LYS A 24 11.05 23.85 23.52
C LYS A 24 10.68 24.24 22.08
N GLY A 25 9.55 23.73 21.59
CA GLY A 25 9.04 23.98 20.25
C GLY A 25 9.32 22.88 19.22
N VAL A 26 10.08 21.84 19.61
CA VAL A 26 10.26 20.64 18.78
C VAL A 26 9.15 19.64 19.10
N LYS A 27 8.41 19.22 18.07
CA LYS A 27 7.41 18.15 18.16
C LYS A 27 7.92 16.99 17.31
N SER A 28 8.26 15.87 17.94
CA SER A 28 8.60 14.65 17.21
C SER A 28 7.33 14.13 16.52
N VAL A 29 7.26 14.26 15.20
CA VAL A 29 6.26 13.56 14.40
C VAL A 29 6.95 12.29 13.94
N SER A 30 6.71 11.19 14.64
CA SER A 30 7.11 9.88 14.14
C SER A 30 6.34 9.63 12.84
N VAL A 31 7.04 9.65 11.71
CA VAL A 31 6.53 9.09 10.47
C VAL A 31 6.51 7.58 10.71
N LYS A 32 5.38 7.08 11.22
CA LYS A 32 5.13 5.65 11.34
C LYS A 32 4.92 5.13 9.94
N GLU A 33 5.96 4.63 9.32
CA GLU A 33 5.81 3.76 8.16
C GLU A 33 6.75 2.56 8.36
N GLU A 34 6.48 1.78 9.40
CA GLU A 34 6.67 0.34 9.26
C GLU A 34 5.56 -0.12 8.31
N GLU A 35 5.76 0.11 7.02
CA GLU A 35 4.92 -0.51 6.00
C GLU A 35 5.09 -2.02 6.16
N GLU A 36 4.08 -2.67 6.70
CA GLU A 36 4.06 -4.12 6.75
C GLU A 36 3.80 -4.63 5.33
N PHE A 37 4.60 -5.60 4.90
CA PHE A 37 4.46 -6.27 3.60
C PHE A 37 4.06 -7.74 3.79
N TYR A 38 3.38 -8.31 2.81
CA TYR A 38 3.20 -9.76 2.67
C TYR A 38 4.47 -10.41 2.08
N GLU A 39 4.57 -11.75 2.12
CA GLU A 39 5.74 -12.50 1.64
C GLU A 39 6.05 -12.27 0.14
N ASP A 40 5.04 -11.87 -0.64
CA ASP A 40 5.14 -11.52 -2.05
C ASP A 40 5.58 -10.06 -2.31
N GLY A 41 5.80 -9.28 -1.24
CA GLY A 41 6.16 -7.86 -1.32
C GLY A 41 4.97 -6.92 -1.50
N MET A 42 3.73 -7.38 -1.35
CA MET A 42 2.56 -6.49 -1.36
C MET A 42 2.46 -5.71 -0.05
N PRO A 43 2.36 -4.36 -0.06
CA PRO A 43 2.13 -3.59 1.16
C PRO A 43 0.74 -3.90 1.74
N LYS A 44 0.65 -4.20 3.04
CA LYS A 44 -0.60 -4.59 3.70
C LYS A 44 -1.68 -3.52 3.60
N HIS A 45 -1.30 -2.24 3.66
CA HIS A 45 -2.24 -1.12 3.54
C HIS A 45 -2.98 -1.10 2.19
N VAL A 46 -2.44 -1.78 1.16
CA VAL A 46 -3.10 -1.90 -0.15
C VAL A 46 -4.33 -2.80 -0.06
N ILE A 47 -4.28 -3.86 0.75
CA ILE A 47 -5.44 -4.74 0.96
C ILE A 47 -6.58 -3.98 1.61
N ASP A 48 -6.30 -3.15 2.62
CA ASP A 48 -7.33 -2.32 3.27
C ASP A 48 -7.99 -1.37 2.26
N LYS A 49 -7.19 -0.72 1.41
CA LYS A 49 -7.70 0.15 0.34
C LYS A 49 -8.50 -0.62 -0.72
N LEU A 50 -8.11 -1.84 -1.04
CA LEU A 50 -8.84 -2.70 -1.98
C LEU A 50 -10.19 -3.12 -1.41
N ALA A 51 -10.25 -3.46 -0.12
CA ALA A 51 -11.50 -3.77 0.56
C ALA A 51 -12.43 -2.54 0.57
N ASP A 52 -11.92 -1.37 0.97
CA ASP A 52 -12.66 -0.11 0.93
C ASP A 52 -13.16 0.24 -0.49
N TYR A 53 -12.38 -0.11 -1.51
CA TYR A 53 -12.79 0.08 -2.90
C TYR A 53 -13.91 -0.89 -3.29
N ALA A 54 -13.78 -2.17 -2.96
CA ALA A 54 -14.77 -3.20 -3.26
C ALA A 54 -16.13 -2.89 -2.62
N ASP A 55 -16.15 -2.41 -1.38
CA ASP A 55 -17.38 -2.04 -0.67
C ASP A 55 -18.12 -0.84 -1.31
N ARG A 56 -17.45 -0.06 -2.15
CA ARG A 56 -18.02 1.10 -2.85
C ARG A 56 -18.49 0.78 -4.27
N LEU A 57 -18.25 -0.43 -4.76
CA LEU A 57 -18.65 -0.82 -6.11
C LEU A 57 -20.17 -0.94 -6.20
N GLU A 58 -20.73 -0.35 -7.24
CA GLU A 58 -22.15 -0.52 -7.58
C GLU A 58 -22.28 -1.61 -8.66
N GLU A 59 -23.50 -2.09 -8.88
CA GLU A 59 -23.79 -3.12 -9.91
C GLU A 59 -23.31 -2.72 -11.31
N LYS A 60 -23.35 -1.42 -11.63
CA LYS A 60 -22.84 -0.87 -12.90
C LYS A 60 -21.32 -0.99 -13.07
N ASP A 61 -20.59 -1.15 -11.97
CA ASP A 61 -19.12 -1.25 -11.94
C ASP A 61 -18.67 -2.71 -11.96
N MET A 62 -19.61 -3.65 -11.80
CA MET A 62 -19.35 -5.09 -11.85
C MET A 62 -19.57 -5.63 -13.27
N VAL A 63 -18.77 -6.62 -13.66
CA VAL A 63 -19.04 -7.41 -14.87
C VAL A 63 -20.00 -8.54 -14.53
N SER A 64 -20.91 -8.85 -15.44
CA SER A 64 -21.76 -10.03 -15.32
C SER A 64 -20.95 -11.32 -15.49
N GLU A 65 -21.47 -12.44 -15.00
CA GLU A 65 -20.87 -13.76 -15.20
C GLU A 65 -20.72 -14.10 -16.69
N GLU A 66 -21.73 -13.76 -17.50
CA GLU A 66 -21.71 -13.96 -18.95
C GLU A 66 -20.59 -13.14 -19.63
N GLU A 67 -20.45 -11.87 -19.26
CA GLU A 67 -19.35 -11.02 -19.77
C GLU A 67 -17.98 -11.55 -19.35
N PHE A 68 -17.86 -12.02 -18.11
CA PHE A 68 -16.62 -12.61 -17.61
C PHE A 68 -16.20 -13.84 -18.44
N PHE A 69 -17.12 -14.78 -18.68
CA PHE A 69 -16.83 -15.95 -19.52
C PHE A 69 -16.55 -15.60 -20.97
N LYS A 70 -17.25 -14.60 -21.52
CA LYS A 70 -16.96 -14.10 -22.85
C LYS A 70 -15.55 -13.54 -22.97
N TYR A 71 -15.07 -12.78 -21.99
CA TYR A 71 -13.69 -12.28 -21.99
C TYR A 71 -12.67 -13.42 -21.93
N ILE A 72 -12.95 -14.47 -21.15
CA ILE A 72 -12.10 -15.67 -21.11
C ILE A 72 -12.04 -16.34 -22.49
N ASP A 73 -13.20 -16.56 -23.12
CA ASP A 73 -13.28 -17.22 -24.42
C ASP A 73 -12.57 -16.41 -25.52
N ASP A 74 -12.74 -15.08 -25.51
CA ASP A 74 -12.07 -14.17 -26.43
C ASP A 74 -10.53 -14.24 -26.27
N GLU A 75 -10.04 -14.27 -25.03
CA GLU A 75 -8.61 -14.35 -24.74
C GLU A 75 -8.02 -15.72 -25.11
N ILE A 76 -8.74 -16.81 -24.83
CA ILE A 76 -8.36 -18.17 -25.27
C ILE A 76 -8.27 -18.23 -26.79
N CYS A 77 -9.28 -17.68 -27.49
CA CYS A 77 -9.27 -17.61 -28.95
C CYS A 77 -8.06 -16.80 -29.44
N ARG A 78 -7.77 -15.64 -28.84
CA ARG A 78 -6.62 -14.81 -29.19
C ARG A 78 -5.31 -15.57 -29.06
N LEU A 79 -5.05 -16.19 -27.90
CA LEU A 79 -3.83 -16.93 -27.65
C LEU A 79 -3.66 -18.13 -28.59
N ASN A 80 -4.75 -18.86 -28.87
CA ASN A 80 -4.71 -20.00 -29.79
C ASN A 80 -4.62 -19.60 -31.27
N SER A 81 -5.03 -18.39 -31.62
CA SER A 81 -4.94 -17.84 -32.98
C SER A 81 -3.56 -17.31 -33.35
N GLN A 82 -2.63 -17.20 -32.39
CA GLN A 82 -1.23 -16.80 -32.62
C GLN A 82 -0.37 -17.90 -33.27
N LYS A 83 -0.98 -18.85 -33.98
CA LYS A 83 -0.29 -19.92 -34.73
C LYS A 83 0.10 -19.48 -36.13
#